data_AF-A0A520ACE8-F1
#
_entry.id   AF-A0A520ACE8-F1
#
_cell.length_a   1.000
_cell.length_b   1.000
_cell.length_c   1.000
_cell.angle_alpha   90.00
_cell.angle_beta   90.00
_cell.angle_gamma   90.00
#
_symmetry.space_group_name_H-M   'P 1'
#
loop_
_entity.id
_entity.type
_entity.pdbx_description
1 polymer ?
#
loop_
_entity_poly.entity_id
_entity_poly.type
_entity_poly.pdbx_seq_one_letter_code
_entity_poly.pdbx_strand_id
1 'polypeptide(L)'
;MRPTRKGEAKMRRVISIGVVATGTVLLVALFLYLRKPVVDASANGLFANDFCGTIKLADGEMLLNDRQTISYIVGRDAEGPYILPRFDVGAVSDQGLDVDGTRSVRKLRLDRLPSATKLTLHEGLTPYVFKRLTSVNSHE
;
A
#
# COMPACT_ATOMS: atom_id res chain seq x y z
N MET A 1 12.37 58.63 40.50
CA MET A 1 11.74 58.02 39.30
C MET A 1 12.43 56.67 39.04
N ARG A 2 11.79 55.52 39.30
CA ARG A 2 12.35 54.20 38.93
C ARG A 2 11.86 53.84 37.53
N PRO A 3 12.72 53.56 36.54
CA PRO A 3 12.26 53.11 35.24
C PRO A 3 11.67 51.71 35.37
N THR A 4 10.42 51.58 34.92
CA THR A 4 9.65 50.35 34.94
C THR A 4 10.27 49.28 34.06
N ARG A 5 10.57 48.14 34.68
CA ARG A 5 10.91 46.82 34.13
C ARG A 5 9.76 46.26 33.27
N LYS A 6 9.41 46.94 32.17
CA LYS A 6 8.23 46.61 31.34
C LYS A 6 8.60 45.98 29.99
N GLY A 7 9.88 46.03 29.60
CA GLY A 7 10.41 45.47 28.33
C GLY A 7 10.75 43.97 28.36
N GLU A 8 11.08 43.39 29.52
CA GLU A 8 11.54 42.00 29.60
C GLU A 8 10.43 40.95 29.45
N ALA A 9 9.22 41.25 29.94
CA ALA A 9 8.10 40.29 29.91
C ALA A 9 7.51 40.11 28.50
N LYS A 10 7.52 41.15 27.68
CA LYS A 10 6.93 41.13 26.33
C LYS A 10 7.84 40.35 25.37
N MET A 11 9.15 40.58 25.40
CA MET A 11 10.12 39.90 24.54
C MET A 11 10.28 38.41 24.89
N ARG A 12 10.32 38.06 26.19
CA ARG A 12 10.30 36.65 26.62
C ARG A 12 9.04 35.91 26.15
N ARG A 13 7.88 36.58 26.10
CA ARG A 13 6.62 36.01 25.56
C ARG A 13 6.70 35.71 24.06
N VAL A 14 7.28 36.59 23.25
CA VAL A 14 7.38 36.34 21.79
C VAL A 14 8.35 35.19 21.50
N ILE A 15 9.47 35.13 22.21
CA ILE A 15 10.46 34.06 22.08
C ILE A 15 9.86 32.71 22.51
N SER A 16 9.09 32.68 23.61
CA SER A 16 8.45 31.44 24.07
C SER A 16 7.32 30.97 23.14
N ILE A 17 6.54 31.88 22.54
CA ILE A 17 5.54 31.52 21.53
C ILE A 17 6.19 30.95 20.26
N GLY A 18 7.31 31.55 19.81
CA GLY A 18 8.05 31.07 18.64
C GLY A 18 8.67 29.68 18.84
N VAL A 19 9.19 29.40 20.04
CA VAL A 19 9.73 28.08 20.41
C VAL A 19 8.62 27.04 20.51
N VAL A 20 7.48 27.39 21.12
CA VAL A 20 6.33 26.50 21.23
C VAL A 20 5.76 26.17 19.85
N ALA A 21 5.58 27.16 18.98
CA ALA A 21 5.06 26.98 17.62
C ALA A 21 5.97 26.06 16.80
N THR A 22 7.28 26.33 16.79
CA THR A 22 8.27 25.51 16.09
C THR A 22 8.30 24.08 16.64
N GLY A 23 8.23 23.93 17.96
CA GLY A 23 8.15 22.63 18.63
C GLY A 23 6.90 21.84 18.24
N THR A 24 5.73 22.49 18.18
CA THR A 24 4.48 21.84 17.74
C THR A 24 4.52 21.44 16.28
N VAL A 25 5.09 22.26 15.39
CA VAL A 25 5.21 21.92 13.97
C VAL A 25 6.14 20.72 13.78
N LEU A 26 7.28 20.70 14.47
CA LEU A 26 8.21 19.56 14.46
C LEU A 26 7.56 18.28 15.00
N LEU A 27 6.81 18.38 16.09
CA LEU A 27 6.09 17.24 16.67
C LEU A 27 5.02 16.70 15.72
N VAL A 28 4.24 17.57 15.05
CA VAL A 28 3.24 17.15 14.07
C VAL A 28 3.90 16.52 12.86
N ALA A 29 4.96 17.12 12.33
CA ALA A 29 5.72 16.56 11.21
C ALA A 29 6.31 15.19 11.55
N LEU A 30 6.90 15.04 12.73
CA LEU A 30 7.43 13.77 13.23
C LEU A 30 6.31 12.73 13.41
N PHE A 31 5.16 13.13 13.95
CA PHE A 31 4.02 12.24 14.15
C PHE A 31 3.43 11.75 12.81
N LEU A 32 3.35 12.64 11.80
CA LEU A 32 2.93 12.27 10.46
C LEU A 32 3.96 11.37 9.76
N TYR A 33 5.25 11.62 9.95
CA TYR A 33 6.32 10.77 9.44
C TYR A 33 6.32 9.38 10.07
N LEU A 34 6.01 9.28 11.36
CA LEU A 34 5.91 8.01 12.10
C LEU A 34 4.60 7.26 11.85
N ARG A 35 3.56 7.94 11.34
CA ARG A 35 2.34 7.28 10.85
C ARG A 35 2.67 6.55 9.56
N LYS A 36 3.21 5.33 9.69
CA LYS A 36 3.09 4.34 8.62
C LYS A 36 1.59 4.17 8.34
N PRO A 37 1.13 4.29 7.08
CA PRO A 37 -0.24 3.95 6.75
C PRO A 37 -0.49 2.54 7.29
N VAL A 38 -1.62 2.34 7.98
CA VAL A 38 -2.02 1.00 8.39
C VAL A 38 -2.34 0.27 7.10
N VAL A 39 -1.35 -0.46 6.57
CA VAL A 39 -1.53 -1.17 5.32
C VAL A 39 -2.21 -2.49 5.62
N ASP A 40 -3.28 -2.77 4.88
CA ASP A 40 -4.06 -3.97 5.07
C ASP A 40 -3.27 -5.20 4.58
N ALA A 41 -2.56 -5.83 5.51
CA ALA A 41 -1.76 -7.02 5.28
C ALA A 41 -2.60 -8.30 5.10
N SER A 42 -3.93 -8.22 5.17
CA SER A 42 -4.80 -9.41 5.11
C SER A 42 -4.71 -10.17 3.79
N ALA A 43 -4.28 -9.49 2.72
CA ALA A 43 -4.08 -10.04 1.38
C ALA A 43 -2.64 -10.55 1.12
N ASN A 44 -1.69 -10.29 2.02
CA ASN A 44 -0.27 -10.59 1.79
C ASN A 44 -0.04 -12.06 1.41
N GLY A 45 0.84 -12.31 0.45
CA GLY A 45 1.13 -13.64 -0.07
C GLY A 45 1.82 -13.65 -1.42
N LEU A 46 2.42 -14.79 -1.76
CA LEU A 46 2.92 -15.07 -3.10
C LEU A 46 1.92 -15.97 -3.82
N PHE A 47 1.52 -15.59 -5.03
CA PHE A 47 0.56 -16.31 -5.85
C PHE A 47 1.19 -16.60 -7.22
N ALA A 48 0.89 -17.77 -7.77
CA ALA A 48 1.44 -18.21 -9.06
C ALA A 48 0.36 -18.76 -9.98
N ASN A 49 0.54 -18.51 -11.26
CA ASN A 49 -0.21 -19.08 -12.37
C ASN A 49 0.80 -19.56 -13.41
N ASP A 50 0.66 -20.81 -13.87
CA ASP A 50 1.65 -21.44 -14.77
C ASP A 50 1.77 -20.76 -16.14
N PHE A 51 0.75 -20.00 -16.56
CA PHE A 51 0.72 -19.29 -17.84
C PHE A 51 1.23 -17.86 -17.75
N CYS A 52 0.82 -17.09 -16.73
CA CYS A 52 1.12 -15.66 -16.62
C CYS A 52 2.27 -15.30 -15.65
N GLY A 53 2.66 -16.21 -14.78
CA GLY A 53 3.73 -16.02 -13.79
C GLY A 53 3.24 -15.75 -12.36
N THR A 54 3.90 -14.84 -11.64
CA THR A 54 3.74 -14.65 -10.20
C THR A 54 3.27 -13.25 -9.81
N ILE A 55 2.50 -13.19 -8.72
CA ILE A 55 2.06 -11.97 -8.06
C ILE A 55 2.43 -12.09 -6.58
N LYS A 56 3.27 -11.18 -6.10
CA LYS A 56 3.62 -11.06 -4.68
C LYS A 56 2.95 -9.83 -4.10
N LEU A 57 2.14 -10.03 -3.08
CA LEU A 57 1.45 -8.99 -2.32
C LEU A 57 2.13 -8.84 -0.97
N ALA A 58 2.59 -7.63 -0.67
CA ALA A 58 3.20 -7.30 0.62
C ALA A 58 2.88 -5.85 0.98
N ASP A 59 2.10 -5.66 2.03
CA ASP A 59 1.89 -4.38 2.68
C ASP A 59 1.51 -3.27 1.68
N GLY A 60 0.49 -3.55 0.85
CA GLY A 60 -0.04 -2.62 -0.15
C GLY A 60 0.81 -2.48 -1.41
N GLU A 61 1.89 -3.25 -1.55
CA GLU A 61 2.70 -3.33 -2.76
C GLU A 61 2.52 -4.68 -3.47
N MET A 62 2.31 -4.61 -4.77
CA MET A 62 2.11 -5.73 -5.68
C MET A 62 3.30 -5.83 -6.63
N LEU A 63 4.11 -6.87 -6.46
CA LEU A 63 5.23 -7.20 -7.33
C LEU A 63 4.79 -8.25 -8.35
N LEU A 64 4.90 -7.92 -9.63
CA LEU A 64 4.51 -8.74 -10.77
C LEU A 64 5.77 -9.36 -11.40
N ASN A 65 5.81 -10.69 -11.52
CA ASN A 65 6.89 -11.45 -12.15
C ASN A 65 8.30 -11.06 -11.67
N ASP A 66 8.44 -10.63 -10.40
CA ASP A 66 9.68 -10.11 -9.82
C ASP A 66 10.33 -8.93 -10.58
N ARG A 67 9.56 -8.22 -11.42
CA ARG A 67 10.04 -7.14 -12.29
C ARG A 67 9.48 -5.78 -11.94
N GLN A 68 8.16 -5.71 -11.72
CA GLN A 68 7.46 -4.43 -11.59
C GLN A 68 6.64 -4.39 -10.31
N THR A 69 6.82 -3.33 -9.54
CA THR A 69 6.06 -3.10 -8.31
C THR A 69 5.07 -1.96 -8.50
N ILE A 70 3.82 -2.20 -8.13
CA ILE A 70 2.76 -1.18 -8.09
C ILE A 70 2.04 -1.23 -6.75
N SER A 71 1.53 -0.09 -6.30
CA SER A 71 0.71 -0.07 -5.09
C SER A 71 -0.69 -0.62 -5.36
N TYR A 72 -1.34 -1.11 -4.31
CA TYR A 72 -2.72 -1.60 -4.36
C TYR A 72 -3.46 -1.29 -3.06
N ILE A 73 -4.79 -1.33 -3.13
CA ILE A 73 -5.66 -1.31 -1.96
C ILE A 73 -6.49 -2.59 -1.88
N VAL A 74 -6.84 -2.99 -0.66
CA VAL A 74 -7.78 -4.08 -0.41
C VAL A 74 -9.17 -3.49 -0.19
N GLY A 75 -10.17 -4.09 -0.83
CA GLY A 75 -11.56 -3.71 -0.69
C GLY A 75 -12.49 -4.91 -0.60
N ARG A 76 -13.78 -4.63 -0.40
CA ARG A 76 -14.85 -5.63 -0.41
C ARG A 76 -16.08 -5.03 -1.07
N ASP A 77 -16.70 -5.78 -1.96
CA ASP A 77 -17.99 -5.43 -2.56
C ASP A 77 -18.97 -6.62 -2.43
N ALA A 78 -20.10 -6.57 -3.13
CA ALA A 78 -21.14 -7.60 -3.10
C ALA A 78 -20.64 -8.98 -3.58
N GLU A 79 -19.60 -9.04 -4.40
CA GLU A 79 -19.02 -10.30 -4.89
C GLU A 79 -17.94 -10.86 -3.95
N GLY A 80 -17.49 -10.05 -2.98
CA GLY A 80 -16.50 -10.45 -1.99
C GLY A 80 -15.25 -9.58 -1.97
N PRO A 81 -14.14 -10.07 -1.37
CA PRO A 81 -12.92 -9.30 -1.25
C PRO A 81 -12.21 -9.17 -2.60
N TYR A 82 -11.56 -8.02 -2.80
CA TYR A 82 -10.80 -7.74 -4.01
C TYR A 82 -9.58 -6.88 -3.70
N ILE A 83 -8.66 -6.89 -4.65
CA ILE A 83 -7.53 -5.98 -4.74
C ILE A 83 -7.77 -5.04 -5.91
N LEU A 84 -7.56 -3.76 -5.67
CA LEU A 84 -7.55 -2.74 -6.70
C LEU A 84 -6.12 -2.19 -6.83
N PRO A 85 -5.37 -2.56 -7.87
CA PRO A 85 -4.05 -2.00 -8.10
C PRO A 85 -4.16 -0.52 -8.53
N ARG A 86 -3.06 0.21 -8.43
CA ARG A 86 -3.01 1.62 -8.84
C ARG A 86 -3.14 1.80 -10.37
N PHE A 87 -2.69 0.81 -11.12
CA PHE A 87 -2.71 0.77 -12.59
C PHE A 87 -3.35 -0.54 -13.05
N ASP A 88 -3.79 -0.60 -14.30
CA ASP A 88 -4.36 -1.84 -14.82
C ASP A 88 -3.28 -2.93 -14.91
N VAL A 89 -3.63 -4.15 -14.55
CA VAL A 89 -2.75 -5.32 -14.62
C VAL A 89 -3.40 -6.32 -15.58
N GLY A 90 -2.68 -6.72 -16.62
CA GLY A 90 -3.17 -7.63 -17.65
C GLY A 90 -2.22 -8.79 -17.90
N ALA A 91 -2.74 -9.86 -18.51
CA ALA A 91 -1.92 -10.94 -19.03
C ALA A 91 -1.56 -10.66 -20.50
N VAL A 92 -0.28 -10.75 -20.82
CA VAL A 92 0.28 -10.61 -22.17
C VAL A 92 0.92 -11.94 -22.54
N SER A 93 0.48 -12.53 -23.65
CA SER A 93 0.83 -13.89 -24.09
C SER A 93 2.33 -14.22 -24.08
N ASP A 94 3.19 -13.21 -24.30
CA ASP A 94 4.62 -13.40 -24.52
C ASP A 94 5.47 -12.96 -23.32
N GLN A 95 4.87 -12.20 -22.38
CA GLN A 95 5.57 -11.50 -21.30
C GLN A 95 5.04 -11.82 -19.91
N GLY A 96 3.91 -12.53 -19.82
CA GLY A 96 3.26 -12.87 -18.56
C GLY A 96 2.35 -11.75 -18.09
N LEU A 97 2.65 -11.14 -16.93
CA LEU A 97 1.91 -10.01 -16.38
C LEU A 97 2.57 -8.70 -16.76
N ASP A 98 1.75 -7.72 -17.15
CA ASP A 98 2.19 -6.36 -17.48
C ASP A 98 1.24 -5.31 -16.88
N VAL A 99 1.74 -4.07 -16.77
CA VAL A 99 1.01 -2.93 -16.22
C VAL A 99 0.70 -1.93 -17.33
N ASP A 100 -0.59 -1.66 -17.53
CA ASP A 100 -1.05 -0.65 -18.47
C ASP A 100 -1.65 0.55 -17.72
N GLY A 101 -0.99 1.70 -17.81
CA GLY A 101 -1.47 2.96 -17.23
C GLY A 101 -2.55 3.68 -18.03
N THR A 102 -2.85 3.23 -19.25
CA THR A 102 -3.82 3.85 -20.17
C THR A 102 -5.20 3.21 -20.07
N ARG A 103 -5.27 2.00 -19.49
CA ARG A 103 -6.50 1.23 -19.33
C ARG A 103 -7.19 1.51 -17.99
N SER A 104 -8.50 1.24 -17.97
CA SER A 104 -9.27 1.27 -16.73
C SER A 104 -8.81 0.13 -15.82
N VAL A 105 -8.54 0.47 -14.56
CA VAL A 105 -8.06 -0.48 -13.56
C VAL A 105 -9.09 -1.59 -13.31
N ARG A 106 -8.65 -2.84 -13.44
CA ARG A 106 -9.45 -4.02 -13.11
C ARG A 106 -9.25 -4.49 -11.67
N LYS A 107 -10.30 -5.05 -11.08
CA LYS A 107 -10.26 -5.68 -9.77
C LYS A 107 -9.69 -7.10 -9.88
N LEU A 108 -8.74 -7.43 -9.01
CA LEU A 108 -8.25 -8.79 -8.82
C LEU A 108 -9.04 -9.40 -7.66
N ARG A 109 -9.81 -10.45 -7.92
CA ARG A 109 -10.69 -11.08 -6.94
C ARG A 109 -9.91 -11.98 -5.99
N LEU A 110 -10.21 -11.90 -4.70
CA LEU A 110 -9.70 -12.80 -3.69
C LEU A 110 -10.80 -13.79 -3.30
N ASP A 111 -10.43 -15.04 -3.01
CA ASP A 111 -11.39 -16.05 -2.53
C ASP A 111 -11.87 -15.75 -1.11
N ARG A 112 -10.99 -15.23 -0.25
CA ARG A 112 -11.30 -14.93 1.16
C ARG A 112 -10.32 -13.93 1.76
N LEU A 113 -10.72 -13.33 2.87
CA LEU A 113 -9.87 -12.55 3.76
C LEU A 113 -10.22 -12.85 5.22
N PRO A 114 -9.24 -12.82 6.15
CA PRO A 114 -7.80 -12.78 5.89
C PRO A 114 -7.29 -14.10 5.27
N SER A 115 -6.09 -14.09 4.67
CA SER A 115 -5.41 -15.28 4.13
C SER A 115 -6.05 -15.88 2.87
N ALA A 116 -6.13 -15.07 1.80
CA ALA A 116 -6.58 -15.50 0.47
C ALA A 116 -5.75 -16.66 -0.06
N THR A 117 -6.36 -17.75 -0.52
CA THR A 117 -5.63 -18.87 -1.16
C THR A 117 -5.59 -18.77 -2.68
N LYS A 118 -6.47 -17.93 -3.24
CA LYS A 118 -6.58 -17.73 -4.69
C LYS A 118 -6.77 -16.25 -4.99
N LEU A 119 -6.14 -15.84 -6.08
CA LEU A 119 -6.34 -14.54 -6.70
C LEU A 119 -6.83 -14.78 -8.13
N THR A 120 -7.82 -14.04 -8.58
CA THR A 120 -8.37 -14.18 -9.93
C THR A 120 -8.36 -12.85 -10.65
N LEU A 121 -7.66 -12.81 -11.78
CA LEU A 121 -7.66 -11.70 -12.73
C LEU A 121 -8.64 -12.02 -13.86
N HIS A 122 -9.60 -11.14 -14.11
CA HIS A 122 -10.55 -11.29 -15.22
C HIS A 122 -10.10 -10.45 -16.41
N GLU A 123 -9.84 -11.10 -17.54
CA GLU A 123 -9.51 -10.47 -18.81
C GLU A 123 -10.66 -10.75 -19.79
N GLY A 124 -11.62 -9.82 -19.85
CA GLY A 124 -12.88 -10.06 -20.54
C GLY A 124 -13.63 -11.24 -19.91
N LEU A 125 -13.84 -12.31 -20.66
CA LEU A 125 -14.49 -13.54 -20.20
C LEU A 125 -13.50 -14.61 -19.68
N THR A 126 -12.19 -14.35 -19.77
CA THR A 126 -11.16 -15.32 -19.41
C THR A 126 -10.66 -15.07 -17.99
N PRO A 127 -10.85 -16.00 -17.04
CA PRO A 127 -10.30 -15.89 -15.71
C PRO A 127 -8.89 -16.50 -15.63
N TYR A 128 -7.90 -15.69 -15.23
CA TYR A 128 -6.58 -16.16 -14.83
C TYR A 128 -6.54 -16.37 -13.32
N VAL A 129 -6.41 -17.62 -12.89
CA VAL A 129 -6.44 -18.00 -11.48
C VAL A 129 -5.02 -18.25 -10.98
N PHE A 130 -4.58 -17.44 -10.02
CA PHE A 130 -3.32 -17.58 -9.32
C PHE A 130 -3.55 -18.28 -7.98
N LYS A 131 -2.78 -19.33 -7.70
CA LYS A 131 -2.85 -20.07 -6.43
C LYS A 131 -1.76 -19.57 -5.50
N ARG A 132 -2.06 -19.44 -4.21
CA ARG A 132 -1.05 -19.12 -3.20
C ARG A 132 0.03 -20.20 -3.18
N LEU A 133 1.28 -19.79 -3.29
CA LEU A 133 2.42 -20.64 -3.00
C LEU A 133 2.55 -20.73 -1.48
N THR A 134 2.31 -21.91 -0.94
CA THR A 134 2.72 -22.23 0.44
C THR A 134 4.23 -22.41 0.42
N SER A 135 4.96 -21.72 1.30
CA SER A 135 6.34 -22.07 1.58
C SER A 135 6.35 -23.50 2.11
N VAL A 136 6.59 -24.49 1.24
CA VAL A 136 7.01 -25.80 1.67
C VAL A 136 8.45 -25.58 2.12
N ASN A 137 8.69 -25.65 3.43
CA ASN A 137 10.04 -25.69 3.98
C ASN A 137 10.82 -26.78 3.25
N SER A 138 11.73 -26.39 2.37
CA SER A 138 12.86 -27.21 1.95
C SER A 138 13.89 -27.18 3.06
N HIS A 139 13.69 -28.05 4.05
CA HIS A 139 14.76 -28.51 4.93
C HIS A 139 14.99 -29.99 4.57
N GLU A 140 15.96 -30.23 3.69
CA GLU A 140 16.80 -31.43 3.74
C GLU A 140 17.97 -31.17 4.70
#